data_AF-A0A7W7EHF5-F1
#
_entry.id   AF-A0A7W7EHF5-F1
#
_cell.length_a   1.000
_cell.length_b   1.000
_cell.length_c   1.000
_cell.angle_alpha   90.00
_cell.angle_beta   90.00
_cell.angle_gamma   90.00
#
_symmetry.space_group_name_H-M   'P 1'
#
loop_
_entity.id
_entity.type
_entity.pdbx_description
1 polymer ?
#
loop_
_entity_poly.entity_id
_entity_poly.type
_entity_poly.pdbx_seq_one_letter_code
_entity_poly.pdbx_strand_id
1 'polypeptide(L)'
;MISVRKNHLLSALAVIAIMAGSPVFAETLKFTANLQGSSEVPSNDSAGKGMGDITLDTATKKLTWTVTSSGLTGQPTAAHFHGPAGVGENAGPVVDISKAIASGSAEITDAHVADLQAGKWYLNIHTEKFPDGEIRGQVEKAQ
;
A
#
# COMPACT_ATOMS: atom_id res chain seq x y z
N MET A 1 37.79 71.39 -20.83
CA MET A 1 36.67 70.43 -20.73
C MET A 1 37.23 69.02 -20.79
N ILE A 2 37.00 68.23 -19.73
CA ILE A 2 36.65 66.78 -19.69
C ILE A 2 37.56 65.84 -20.53
N SER A 3 38.26 64.85 -19.96
CA SER A 3 37.70 63.75 -19.18
C SER A 3 38.78 62.92 -18.47
N VAL A 4 38.50 62.50 -17.24
CA VAL A 4 39.30 61.55 -16.45
C VAL A 4 38.72 60.14 -16.60
N ARG A 5 39.66 59.18 -16.73
CA ARG A 5 39.63 57.71 -16.72
C ARG A 5 38.49 57.01 -15.97
N LYS A 6 38.18 55.77 -16.39
CA LYS A 6 38.21 54.56 -15.54
C LYS A 6 38.00 53.26 -16.33
N ASN A 7 38.98 52.35 -16.23
CA ASN A 7 38.81 50.92 -16.51
C ASN A 7 37.78 50.34 -15.53
N HIS A 8 36.83 49.55 -16.05
CA HIS A 8 36.01 48.69 -15.21
C HIS A 8 36.24 47.23 -15.59
N LEU A 9 36.52 46.47 -14.53
CA LEU A 9 36.97 45.10 -14.49
C LEU A 9 35.88 44.12 -14.92
N LEU A 10 36.34 42.98 -15.41
CA LEU A 10 35.58 41.74 -15.66
C LEU A 10 34.80 41.31 -14.40
N SER A 11 33.61 40.75 -14.60
CA SER A 11 32.93 39.94 -13.59
C SER A 11 32.24 38.77 -14.29
N ALA A 12 32.89 37.61 -14.27
CA ALA A 12 32.28 36.34 -14.64
C ALA A 12 31.59 35.77 -13.39
N LEU A 13 30.26 35.69 -13.43
CA LEU A 13 29.46 35.08 -12.37
C LEU A 13 29.29 33.59 -12.69
N ALA A 14 30.10 32.73 -12.06
CA ALA A 14 29.89 31.29 -12.09
C ALA A 14 28.82 30.94 -11.04
N VAL A 15 27.63 30.55 -11.47
CA VAL A 15 26.60 29.98 -10.60
C VAL A 15 26.92 28.50 -10.41
N ILE A 16 27.44 28.15 -9.23
CA ILE A 16 27.56 26.76 -8.79
C ILE A 16 26.22 26.38 -8.17
N ALA A 17 25.37 25.68 -8.92
CA ALA A 17 24.18 25.05 -8.38
C ALA A 17 24.60 23.79 -7.59
N ILE A 18 24.75 23.93 -6.27
CA ILE A 18 24.89 22.79 -5.38
C ILE A 18 23.53 22.10 -5.29
N MET A 19 23.34 21.04 -6.08
CA MET A 19 22.21 20.12 -5.92
C MET A 19 22.43 19.34 -4.62
N ALA A 20 22.00 19.89 -3.49
CA ALA A 20 21.88 19.15 -2.25
C ALA A 20 20.76 18.11 -2.43
N GLY A 21 21.12 16.87 -2.75
CA GLY A 21 20.17 15.76 -2.72
C GLY A 21 19.62 15.61 -1.32
N SER A 22 18.31 15.84 -1.13
CA SER A 22 17.66 15.61 0.14
C SER A 22 17.79 14.12 0.50
N PRO A 23 18.10 13.76 1.76
CA PRO A 23 18.08 12.36 2.15
C PRO A 23 16.66 11.82 1.99
N VAL A 24 16.50 10.82 1.13
CA VAL A 24 15.27 10.00 1.12
C VAL A 24 15.34 9.14 2.38
N PHE A 25 14.63 9.55 3.43
CA PHE A 25 14.39 8.69 4.57
C PHE A 25 13.45 7.56 4.12
N ALA A 26 13.75 6.32 4.49
CA ALA A 26 12.85 5.20 4.31
C ALA A 26 11.52 5.51 5.03
N GLU A 27 10.47 5.78 4.26
CA GLU A 27 9.14 6.04 4.81
C GLU A 27 8.45 4.69 5.03
N THR A 28 8.07 4.41 6.28
CA THR A 28 7.14 3.31 6.58
C THR A 28 5.72 3.85 6.56
N LEU A 29 4.96 3.45 5.55
CA LEU A 29 3.55 3.79 5.43
C LEU A 29 2.71 2.77 6.20
N LYS A 30 1.60 3.24 6.78
CA LYS A 30 0.64 2.41 7.51
C LYS A 30 -0.69 2.39 6.77
N PHE A 31 -1.32 1.22 6.75
CA PHE A 31 -2.60 0.98 6.12
C PHE A 31 -3.45 0.10 7.02
N THR A 32 -4.76 0.18 6.86
CA THR A 32 -5.71 -0.72 7.50
C THR A 32 -6.68 -1.30 6.48
N ALA A 33 -7.27 -2.45 6.82
CA ALA A 33 -8.38 -3.02 6.09
C ALA A 33 -9.44 -3.54 7.07
N ASN A 34 -10.67 -3.02 6.98
CA ASN A 34 -11.81 -3.51 7.75
C ASN A 34 -12.58 -4.54 6.92
N LEU A 35 -12.55 -5.80 7.32
CA LEU A 35 -13.08 -6.93 6.55
C LEU A 35 -14.49 -7.30 6.99
N GLN A 36 -15.42 -7.45 6.05
CA GLN A 36 -16.79 -7.90 6.28
C GLN A 36 -17.41 -8.51 5.02
N GLY A 37 -18.41 -9.38 5.17
CA GLY A 37 -19.07 -10.04 4.04
C GLY A 37 -19.84 -9.08 3.13
N SER A 38 -20.38 -7.98 3.66
CA SER A 38 -21.03 -6.93 2.89
C SER A 38 -20.09 -6.12 2.00
N SER A 39 -18.78 -6.24 2.21
CA SER A 39 -17.77 -5.61 1.35
C SER A 39 -17.31 -6.53 0.21
N GLU A 40 -17.72 -7.80 0.17
CA GLU A 40 -17.47 -8.67 -0.99
C GLU A 40 -18.17 -8.17 -2.25
N VAL A 41 -17.70 -8.65 -3.41
CA VAL A 41 -18.27 -8.33 -4.71
C VAL A 41 -18.51 -9.63 -5.50
N PRO A 42 -19.75 -10.16 -5.55
CA PRO A 42 -20.95 -9.66 -4.88
C PRO A 42 -20.93 -9.85 -3.35
N SER A 43 -21.66 -9.01 -2.62
CA SER A 43 -21.77 -9.10 -1.16
C SER A 43 -22.38 -10.41 -0.69
N ASN A 44 -21.94 -10.94 0.45
CA ASN A 44 -22.49 -12.15 1.06
C ASN A 44 -23.11 -11.88 2.46
N ASP A 45 -23.69 -12.93 3.06
CA ASP A 45 -24.40 -12.87 4.35
C ASP A 45 -23.54 -13.25 5.57
N SER A 46 -22.22 -13.37 5.42
CA SER A 46 -21.34 -13.75 6.53
C SER A 46 -21.39 -12.74 7.68
N ALA A 47 -21.57 -13.26 8.90
CA ALA A 47 -21.40 -12.49 10.13
C ALA A 47 -19.92 -12.19 10.44
N GLY A 48 -18.99 -12.80 9.71
CA GLY A 48 -17.56 -12.64 9.87
C GLY A 48 -17.11 -11.19 9.85
N LYS A 49 -16.06 -10.92 10.63
CA LYS A 49 -15.39 -9.63 10.72
C LYS A 49 -13.88 -9.86 10.76
N GLY A 50 -13.12 -8.92 10.22
CA GLY A 50 -11.67 -8.90 10.38
C GLY A 50 -11.08 -7.50 10.33
N MET A 51 -9.84 -7.40 10.79
CA MET A 51 -9.02 -6.19 10.71
C MET A 51 -7.64 -6.61 10.23
N GLY A 52 -7.15 -5.94 9.19
CA GLY A 52 -5.75 -5.99 8.77
C GLY A 52 -5.03 -4.71 9.16
N ASP A 53 -3.92 -4.83 9.89
CA ASP A 53 -2.92 -3.78 10.07
C ASP A 53 -1.75 -4.07 9.13
N ILE A 54 -1.46 -3.14 8.22
CA ILE A 54 -0.46 -3.33 7.17
C ILE A 54 0.55 -2.20 7.20
N THR A 55 1.83 -2.53 7.04
CA THR A 55 2.90 -1.55 6.83
C THR A 55 3.65 -1.81 5.55
N LEU A 56 4.13 -0.73 4.92
CA LEU A 56 5.00 -0.78 3.75
C LEU A 56 6.25 0.03 4.03
N ASP A 57 7.40 -0.64 4.06
CA ASP A 57 8.70 0.03 3.93
C ASP A 57 8.93 0.35 2.45
N THR A 58 8.89 1.63 2.12
CA THR A 58 9.03 2.12 0.72
C THR A 58 10.44 1.99 0.17
N ALA A 59 11.47 1.87 1.01
CA ALA A 59 12.85 1.70 0.57
C ALA A 59 13.13 0.23 0.20
N THR A 60 12.68 -0.69 1.04
CA THR A 60 12.88 -2.14 0.82
C THR A 60 11.73 -2.81 0.08
N LYS A 61 10.62 -2.10 -0.14
CA LYS A 61 9.36 -2.60 -0.74
C LYS A 61 8.80 -3.78 0.03
N LYS A 62 9.01 -3.78 1.35
CA LYS A 62 8.57 -4.84 2.24
C LYS A 62 7.19 -4.49 2.79
N LEU A 63 6.19 -5.26 2.36
CA LEU A 63 4.86 -5.29 2.94
C LEU A 63 4.89 -6.19 4.18
N THR A 64 4.35 -5.73 5.30
CA THR A 64 4.16 -6.52 6.53
C THR A 64 2.71 -6.41 6.96
N TRP A 65 2.11 -7.50 7.43
CA TRP A 65 0.72 -7.49 7.89
C TRP A 65 0.53 -8.21 9.21
N THR A 66 -0.50 -7.80 9.94
CA THR A 66 -1.16 -8.57 11.00
C THR A 66 -2.65 -8.56 10.71
N VAL A 67 -3.30 -9.73 10.76
CA VAL A 67 -4.72 -9.87 10.48
C VAL A 67 -5.38 -10.60 11.62
N THR A 68 -6.47 -10.03 12.11
CA THR A 68 -7.37 -10.69 13.06
C THR A 68 -8.72 -10.92 12.40
N SER A 69 -9.36 -12.04 12.71
CA SER A 69 -10.72 -12.33 12.24
C SER A 69 -11.50 -13.08 13.31
N SER A 70 -12.82 -12.91 13.28
CA SER A 70 -13.76 -13.60 14.16
C SER A 70 -15.10 -13.77 13.47
N GLY A 71 -15.91 -14.72 13.97
CA GLY A 71 -17.26 -14.97 13.44
C GLY A 71 -17.28 -15.57 12.03
N LEU A 72 -16.13 -16.05 11.52
CA LEU A 72 -16.07 -16.79 10.26
C LEU A 72 -16.88 -18.08 10.36
N THR A 73 -17.41 -18.53 9.23
CA THR A 73 -18.23 -19.74 9.17
C THR A 73 -17.44 -21.04 9.24
N GLY A 74 -16.12 -20.97 9.16
CA GLY A 74 -15.20 -22.09 9.32
C GLY A 74 -13.76 -21.62 9.47
N GLN A 75 -12.83 -22.57 9.44
CA GLN A 75 -11.40 -22.24 9.38
C GLN A 75 -11.07 -21.55 8.04
N PRO A 76 -10.26 -20.48 8.05
CA PRO A 76 -9.75 -19.89 6.82
C PRO A 76 -9.04 -20.91 5.94
N THR A 77 -9.40 -20.97 4.66
CA THR A 77 -8.79 -21.88 3.68
C THR A 77 -7.79 -21.18 2.77
N ALA A 78 -7.99 -19.87 2.53
CA ALA A 78 -7.09 -19.02 1.77
C ALA A 78 -7.24 -17.56 2.21
N ALA A 79 -6.24 -16.74 1.91
CA ALA A 79 -6.35 -15.30 1.99
C ALA A 79 -5.35 -14.62 1.05
N HIS A 80 -5.74 -13.48 0.50
CA HIS A 80 -4.97 -12.78 -0.52
C HIS A 80 -5.11 -11.27 -0.39
N PHE A 81 -4.03 -10.56 -0.68
CA PHE A 81 -4.13 -9.20 -1.18
C PHE A 81 -4.40 -9.25 -2.68
N HIS A 82 -5.35 -8.46 -3.16
CA HIS A 82 -5.72 -8.33 -4.56
C HIS A 82 -5.50 -6.89 -5.05
N GLY A 83 -5.29 -6.73 -6.35
CA GLY A 83 -5.22 -5.43 -6.99
C GLY A 83 -4.71 -5.49 -8.44
N PRO A 84 -4.74 -4.36 -9.17
CA PRO A 84 -5.43 -3.12 -8.80
C PRO A 84 -6.95 -3.24 -8.98
N ALA A 85 -7.71 -2.78 -7.98
CA ALA A 85 -9.17 -2.71 -7.98
C ALA A 85 -9.65 -1.51 -7.13
N GLY A 86 -10.57 -0.72 -7.67
CA GLY A 86 -11.30 0.26 -6.87
C GLY A 86 -12.31 -0.40 -5.94
N VAL A 87 -12.94 0.42 -5.09
CA VAL A 87 -14.06 -0.03 -4.25
C VAL A 87 -15.19 -0.56 -5.14
N GLY A 88 -15.64 -1.79 -4.88
CA GLY A 88 -16.70 -2.44 -5.66
C GLY A 88 -16.23 -3.19 -6.91
N GLU A 89 -14.92 -3.31 -7.13
CA GLU A 89 -14.33 -4.04 -8.26
C GLU A 89 -13.60 -5.31 -7.80
N ASN A 90 -13.42 -6.26 -8.73
CA ASN A 90 -12.64 -7.48 -8.51
C ASN A 90 -11.33 -7.42 -9.29
N ALA A 91 -10.26 -7.96 -8.70
CA ALA A 91 -8.97 -8.16 -9.35
C ALA A 91 -8.37 -9.52 -8.99
N GLY A 92 -7.32 -9.94 -9.68
CA GLY A 92 -6.54 -11.12 -9.32
C GLY A 92 -5.71 -10.91 -8.03
N PRO A 93 -5.23 -12.00 -7.41
CA PRO A 93 -4.34 -11.91 -6.26
C PRO A 93 -2.97 -11.37 -6.67
N VAL A 94 -2.42 -10.48 -5.85
CA VAL A 94 -1.07 -9.90 -6.00
C VAL A 94 -0.10 -10.38 -4.93
N VAL A 95 -0.62 -10.78 -3.75
CA VAL A 95 0.13 -11.46 -2.70
C VAL A 95 -0.74 -12.56 -2.10
N ASP A 96 -0.30 -13.81 -2.21
CA ASP A 96 -0.90 -14.95 -1.52
C ASP A 96 -0.34 -15.07 -0.10
N ILE A 97 -1.24 -14.97 0.88
CA ILE A 97 -0.89 -15.05 2.31
C ILE A 97 -1.49 -16.27 2.99
N SER A 98 -1.99 -17.25 2.23
CA SER A 98 -2.75 -18.40 2.75
C SER A 98 -1.96 -19.24 3.78
N LYS A 99 -0.62 -19.21 3.72
CA LYS A 99 0.26 -19.90 4.69
C LYS A 99 0.61 -19.07 5.93
N ALA A 100 0.22 -17.79 5.97
CA ALA A 100 0.63 -16.80 6.97
C ALA A 100 -0.47 -15.73 7.17
N ILE A 101 -1.73 -16.16 7.25
CA ILE A 101 -2.89 -15.26 7.30
C ILE A 101 -2.80 -14.29 8.47
N ALA A 102 -2.51 -14.81 9.68
CA ALA A 102 -2.50 -14.01 10.91
C ALA A 102 -1.39 -12.95 10.93
N SER A 103 -0.19 -13.26 10.41
CA SER A 103 0.89 -12.30 10.27
C SER A 103 1.97 -12.80 9.33
N GLY A 104 2.62 -11.87 8.63
CA GLY A 104 3.69 -12.19 7.70
C GLY A 104 4.24 -10.95 7.00
N SER A 105 5.12 -11.20 6.03
CA SER A 105 5.66 -10.16 5.17
C SER A 105 5.98 -10.70 3.77
N ALA A 106 5.94 -9.82 2.78
CA ALA A 106 6.30 -10.11 1.40
C ALA A 106 7.00 -8.90 0.78
N GLU A 107 7.93 -9.16 -0.14
CA GLU A 107 8.45 -8.11 -1.03
C GLU A 107 7.47 -7.88 -2.17
N ILE A 108 7.24 -6.62 -2.53
CA ILE A 108 6.33 -6.24 -3.61
C ILE A 108 7.06 -5.40 -4.68
N THR A 109 6.45 -5.30 -5.86
CA THR A 109 7.01 -4.54 -6.99
C THR A 109 6.73 -3.04 -6.84
N ASP A 110 7.42 -2.20 -7.63
CA ASP A 110 7.14 -0.76 -7.65
C ASP A 110 5.71 -0.45 -8.13
N ALA A 111 5.17 -1.26 -9.05
CA ALA A 111 3.79 -1.15 -9.50
C ALA A 111 2.82 -1.45 -8.35
N HIS A 112 3.09 -2.50 -7.57
CA HIS A 112 2.32 -2.84 -6.37
C HIS A 112 2.35 -1.74 -5.32
N VAL A 113 3.51 -1.11 -5.09
CA VAL A 113 3.64 0.04 -4.18
C VAL A 113 2.73 1.18 -4.64
N ALA A 114 2.76 1.54 -5.93
CA ALA A 114 1.94 2.62 -6.47
C ALA A 114 0.44 2.31 -6.36
N ASP A 115 0.02 1.09 -6.68
CA ASP A 115 -1.39 0.66 -6.59
C ASP A 115 -1.89 0.64 -5.14
N LEU A 116 -1.09 0.12 -4.22
CA LEU A 116 -1.40 0.12 -2.78
C LEU A 116 -1.52 1.55 -2.24
N GLN A 117 -0.57 2.43 -2.58
CA GLN A 117 -0.62 3.84 -2.18
C GLN A 117 -1.81 4.60 -2.78
N ALA A 118 -2.28 4.18 -3.96
CA ALA A 118 -3.49 4.70 -4.60
C ALA A 118 -4.79 4.11 -4.03
N GLY A 119 -4.71 3.23 -3.03
CA GLY A 119 -5.87 2.60 -2.40
C GLY A 119 -6.57 1.60 -3.33
N LYS A 120 -5.83 0.98 -4.25
CA LYS A 120 -6.38 0.03 -5.24
C LYS A 120 -6.24 -1.43 -4.83
N TRP A 121 -6.02 -1.69 -3.55
CA TRP A 121 -5.84 -3.05 -3.04
C TRP A 121 -6.94 -3.39 -2.05
N TYR A 122 -7.33 -4.66 -2.02
CA TYR A 122 -8.19 -5.20 -0.97
C TYR A 122 -7.60 -6.49 -0.40
N LEU A 123 -7.89 -6.76 0.87
CA LEU A 123 -7.59 -8.03 1.53
C LEU A 123 -8.87 -8.87 1.59
N ASN A 124 -8.76 -10.14 1.23
CA ASN A 124 -9.85 -11.09 1.28
C ASN A 124 -9.46 -12.38 2.02
N ILE A 125 -10.39 -12.94 2.81
CA ILE A 125 -10.25 -14.24 3.49
C ILE A 125 -11.38 -15.15 3.02
N HIS A 126 -11.04 -16.40 2.72
CA HIS A 126 -11.93 -17.44 2.22
C HIS A 126 -12.13 -18.53 3.26
N THR A 127 -13.28 -19.20 3.22
CA THR A 127 -13.53 -20.44 3.97
C THR A 127 -14.20 -21.46 3.05
N GLU A 128 -14.42 -22.68 3.56
CA GLU A 128 -15.09 -23.73 2.80
C GLU A 128 -16.52 -23.36 2.38
N LYS A 129 -17.26 -22.59 3.20
CA LYS A 129 -18.62 -22.13 2.87
C LYS A 129 -18.61 -20.98 1.85
N PHE A 130 -17.58 -20.15 1.88
CA PHE A 130 -17.43 -19.00 0.97
C PHE A 130 -16.10 -19.09 0.20
N PRO A 131 -16.01 -20.01 -0.78
CA PRO A 131 -14.76 -20.23 -1.52
C PRO A 131 -14.35 -19.01 -2.36
N ASP A 132 -15.31 -18.20 -2.82
CA ASP A 132 -15.04 -16.99 -3.61
C ASP A 132 -14.71 -15.76 -2.75
N GLY A 133 -14.79 -15.87 -1.42
CA GLY A 133 -14.52 -14.80 -0.45
C GLY A 133 -15.56 -14.74 0.65
N GLU A 134 -15.15 -14.89 1.91
CA GLU A 134 -16.04 -14.73 3.07
C GLU A 134 -16.09 -13.28 3.55
N ILE A 135 -14.93 -12.65 3.74
CA ILE A 135 -14.83 -11.26 4.18
C ILE A 135 -13.75 -10.49 3.41
N ARG A 136 -14.09 -9.27 2.97
CA ARG A 136 -13.22 -8.35 2.22
C ARG A 136 -13.11 -7.01 2.93
N GLY A 137 -11.94 -6.37 2.85
CA GLY A 137 -11.74 -4.98 3.21
C GLY A 137 -10.80 -4.28 2.23
N GLN A 138 -11.17 -3.08 1.78
CA GLN A 138 -10.26 -2.23 1.03
C GLN A 138 -9.05 -1.87 1.92
N VAL A 139 -7.86 -1.86 1.35
CA VAL A 139 -6.63 -1.44 2.03
C VAL A 139 -6.47 0.07 1.84
N GLU A 140 -6.64 0.80 2.92
CA GLU A 140 -6.65 2.27 2.94
C GLU A 140 -5.52 2.78 3.83
N LYS A 141 -4.97 3.97 3.53
CA LYS A 141 -3.95 4.58 4.39
C LYS A 141 -4.54 4.82 5.79
N ALA A 142 -3.81 4.41 6.82
CA ALA A 142 -4.15 4.73 8.19
C ALA A 142 -3.92 6.23 8.43
N GLN A 143 -4.89 6.92 9.05
CA GLN A 143 -4.75 8.32 9.46
C GLN A 143 -3.80 8.49 10.64
#